data_AF-A0A3M1Q301-F1
#
_entry.id   AF-A0A3M1Q301-F1
#
_cell.length_a   1.000
_cell.length_b   1.000
_cell.length_c   1.000
_cell.angle_alpha   90.00
_cell.angle_beta   90.00
_cell.angle_gamma   90.00
#
_symmetry.space_group_name_H-M   'P 1'
#
loop_
_entity.id
_entity.type
_entity.pdbx_description
1 polymer ?
#
loop_
_entity_poly.entity_id
_entity_poly.type
_entity_poly.pdbx_seq_one_letter_code
_entity_poly.pdbx_strand_id
1 'polypeptide(L)'
;MVDYEPVGPQSHRRSMILADSVEELLVNWYNEFIFLLEQGQVVTDARIRTCSDTKLDAELQCAPVLPGRPLREVKAATWHQLEVNGTEGNWRARIYLDL
;
A
#
# COMPACT_ATOMS: atom_id res chain seq x y z
N MET A 1 14.01 6.21 0.97
CA MET A 1 13.71 4.76 1.05
C MET A 1 14.31 4.31 2.36
N VAL A 2 13.47 4.01 3.36
CA VAL A 2 13.94 3.54 4.66
C VAL A 2 14.23 2.05 4.47
N ASP A 3 15.44 1.62 4.82
CA ASP A 3 15.83 0.22 4.77
C ASP A 3 15.10 -0.53 5.89
N TYR A 4 13.91 -1.05 5.57
CA TYR A 4 13.18 -1.97 6.44
C TYR A 4 13.64 -3.38 6.11
N GLU A 5 14.47 -3.96 6.97
CA GLU A 5 14.87 -5.37 6.83
C GLU A 5 13.79 -6.29 7.44
N PRO A 6 13.21 -7.20 6.64
CA PRO A 6 12.34 -8.26 7.15
C PRO A 6 13.14 -9.17 8.08
N VAL A 7 12.65 -9.39 9.30
CA VAL A 7 13.42 -10.06 10.37
C VAL A 7 12.69 -11.25 10.98
N GLY A 8 11.58 -11.67 10.36
CA GLY A 8 10.75 -12.75 10.86
C GLY A 8 10.08 -13.56 9.74
N PRO A 9 9.28 -14.58 10.12
CA PRO A 9 8.59 -15.43 9.16
C PRO A 9 7.63 -14.61 8.31
N GLN A 10 7.59 -14.91 7.02
CA GLN A 10 6.62 -14.31 6.11
C GLN A 10 5.22 -14.87 6.39
N SER A 11 4.24 -13.99 6.37
CA SER A 11 2.82 -14.28 6.52
C SER A 11 2.09 -13.85 5.26
N HIS A 12 1.08 -14.62 4.86
CA HIS A 12 0.24 -14.29 3.70
C HIS A 12 -1.08 -13.71 4.20
N ARG A 13 -1.48 -12.58 3.64
CA ARG A 13 -2.75 -11.92 3.92
C ARG A 13 -3.48 -11.61 2.61
N ARG A 14 -4.78 -11.79 2.59
CA ARG A 14 -5.62 -11.29 1.49
C ARG A 14 -6.16 -9.91 1.86
N SER A 15 -6.06 -8.97 0.95
CA SER A 15 -6.65 -7.65 1.08
C SER A 15 -7.70 -7.45 -0.02
N MET A 16 -8.91 -7.09 0.39
CA MET A 16 -10.00 -6.71 -0.51
C MET A 16 -10.44 -5.31 -0.16
N ILE A 17 -10.39 -4.42 -1.14
CA ILE A 17 -10.75 -3.02 -0.99
C ILE A 17 -11.86 -2.69 -1.98
N LEU A 18 -12.87 -2.00 -1.48
CA LEU A 18 -13.93 -1.39 -2.26
C LEU A 18 -13.85 0.12 -2.06
N ALA A 19 -14.15 0.86 -3.12
CA ALA A 19 -14.12 2.32 -3.13
C ALA A 19 -15.08 2.86 -4.19
N ASP A 20 -15.49 4.12 -4.08
CA ASP A 20 -16.41 4.75 -5.03
C ASP A 20 -15.69 5.34 -6.25
N SER A 21 -14.35 5.40 -6.20
CA SER A 21 -13.50 5.93 -7.28
C SER A 21 -12.12 5.25 -7.29
N VAL A 22 -11.41 5.35 -8.41
CA VAL A 22 -10.05 4.81 -8.54
C VAL A 22 -9.07 5.56 -7.63
N GLU A 23 -9.33 6.84 -7.40
CA GLU A 23 -8.59 7.69 -6.48
C GLU A 23 -8.70 7.18 -5.05
N GLU A 24 -9.93 6.96 -4.57
CA GLU A 24 -10.19 6.42 -3.25
C GLU A 24 -9.67 4.98 -3.11
N LEU A 25 -9.79 4.16 -4.15
CA LEU A 25 -9.27 2.79 -4.15
C LEU A 25 -7.76 2.77 -3.88
N LEU A 26 -7.04 3.68 -4.52
CA LEU A 26 -5.61 3.83 -4.38
C LEU A 26 -5.22 4.37 -3.00
N VAL A 27 -5.95 5.35 -2.47
CA VAL A 27 -5.75 5.85 -1.11
C VAL A 27 -5.95 4.73 -0.08
N ASN A 28 -7.05 3.98 -0.20
CA ASN A 28 -7.35 2.87 0.70
C ASN A 28 -6.29 1.75 0.60
N TRP A 29 -5.73 1.53 -0.59
CA TRP A 29 -4.62 0.59 -0.78
C TRP A 29 -3.36 0.99 -0.02
N TYR A 30 -2.95 2.26 -0.08
CA TYR A 30 -1.79 2.72 0.68
C TYR A 30 -2.06 2.76 2.19
N ASN A 31 -3.29 3.08 2.60
CA ASN A 31 -3.68 3.03 4.01
C ASN A 31 -3.55 1.62 4.60
N GLU A 32 -3.81 0.55 3.82
CA GLU A 32 -3.55 -0.83 4.26
C GLU A 32 -2.06 -1.06 4.57
N PHE A 33 -1.14 -0.48 3.78
CA PHE A 33 0.30 -0.60 4.03
C PHE A 33 0.74 0.18 5.27
N ILE A 34 0.19 1.39 5.45
CA ILE A 34 0.45 2.21 6.64
C ILE A 34 -0.06 1.48 7.89
N PHE A 35 -1.27 0.94 7.84
CA PHE A 35 -1.84 0.14 8.92
C PHE A 35 -0.94 -1.04 9.29
N LEU A 36 -0.44 -1.79 8.30
CA LEU A 36 0.49 -2.90 8.55
C LEU A 36 1.78 -2.43 9.21
N LEU A 37 2.34 -1.30 8.76
CA LEU A 37 3.54 -0.71 9.35
C LEU A 37 3.32 -0.28 10.81
N GLU A 38 2.17 0.30 11.14
CA GLU A 38 1.78 0.62 12.52
C GLU A 38 1.68 -0.63 13.40
N GLN A 39 1.29 -1.77 12.82
CA GLN A 39 1.29 -3.08 13.50
C GLN A 39 2.69 -3.75 13.54
N GLY A 40 3.74 -3.06 13.09
CA GLY A 40 5.10 -3.61 13.07
C GLY A 40 5.32 -4.67 11.98
N GLN A 41 4.53 -4.63 10.91
CA GLN A 41 4.68 -5.49 9.74
C GLN A 41 4.96 -4.66 8.48
N VAL A 42 5.80 -5.17 7.59
CA VAL A 42 6.04 -4.57 6.27
C VAL A 42 5.56 -5.51 5.19
N VAL A 43 4.95 -4.96 4.14
CA VAL A 43 4.62 -5.71 2.92
C VAL A 43 5.91 -5.90 2.11
N THR A 44 6.30 -7.14 1.88
CA THR A 44 7.49 -7.51 1.10
C THR A 44 7.17 -7.86 -0.35
N ASP A 45 5.95 -8.33 -0.61
CA ASP A 45 5.43 -8.62 -1.94
C ASP A 45 3.92 -8.40 -1.98
N ALA A 46 3.41 -7.93 -3.10
CA ALA A 46 1.98 -7.71 -3.31
C ALA A 46 1.57 -8.19 -4.71
N ARG A 47 0.73 -9.22 -4.75
CA ARG A 47 0.18 -9.78 -5.97
C ARG A 47 -1.27 -9.38 -6.14
N ILE A 48 -1.53 -8.45 -7.06
CA ILE A 48 -2.89 -8.07 -7.43
C ILE A 48 -3.54 -9.22 -8.22
N ARG A 49 -4.67 -9.74 -7.73
CA ARG A 49 -5.48 -10.77 -8.39
C ARG A 49 -6.48 -10.15 -9.35
N THR A 50 -7.21 -9.14 -8.88
CA THR A 50 -8.16 -8.36 -9.69
C THR A 50 -8.10 -6.90 -9.28
N CYS A 51 -8.21 -6.00 -10.26
CA CYS A 51 -8.27 -4.57 -10.05
C CYS A 51 -9.21 -3.96 -11.08
N SER A 52 -10.12 -3.11 -10.61
CA SER A 52 -11.03 -2.28 -11.40
C SER A 52 -11.15 -0.92 -10.72
N ASP A 53 -11.83 0.03 -11.35
CA ASP A 53 -11.97 1.40 -10.85
C ASP A 53 -12.50 1.50 -9.41
N THR A 54 -13.29 0.52 -8.94
CA THR A 54 -13.93 0.51 -7.62
C THR A 54 -13.56 -0.67 -6.72
N LYS A 55 -12.65 -1.55 -7.17
CA LYS A 55 -12.34 -2.79 -6.44
C LYS A 55 -10.92 -3.26 -6.66
N LEU A 56 -10.27 -3.68 -5.58
CA LEU A 56 -8.95 -4.30 -5.58
C LEU A 56 -8.99 -5.58 -4.72
N ASP A 57 -8.46 -6.67 -5.25
CA ASP A 57 -8.23 -7.92 -4.53
C ASP A 57 -6.77 -8.30 -4.73
N ALA A 58 -6.03 -8.42 -3.64
CA ALA A 58 -4.61 -8.69 -3.66
C ALA A 58 -4.18 -9.66 -2.56
N GLU A 59 -3.11 -10.39 -2.84
CA GLU A 59 -2.38 -11.18 -1.86
C GLU A 59 -1.12 -10.43 -1.45
N LEU A 60 -0.97 -10.26 -0.15
CA LEU A 60 0.15 -9.59 0.47
C LEU A 60 1.02 -10.64 1.16
N GLN A 61 2.33 -10.56 0.93
CA GLN A 61 3.33 -11.17 1.79
C GLN A 61 3.81 -10.11 2.76
N CYS A 62 3.68 -10.39 4.05
CA CYS A 62 4.05 -9.48 5.12
C CYS A 62 5.10 -10.13 6.02
N ALA A 63 6.07 -9.35 6.48
CA ALA A 63 7.06 -9.81 7.44
C ALA A 63 7.12 -8.85 8.64
N PRO A 64 7.41 -9.34 9.85
CA PRO A 64 7.74 -8.48 10.98
C PRO A 64 8.94 -7.60 10.65
N VAL A 65 8.89 -6.34 11.09
CA VAL A 65 9.99 -5.39 10.94
C VAL A 65 10.48 -4.96 12.33
N LEU A 66 11.80 -4.96 12.53
CA LEU A 66 12.40 -4.43 13.76
C LEU A 66 12.52 -2.91 13.62
N PRO A 67 11.99 -2.10 14.56
CA PRO A 67 12.16 -0.66 14.52
C PRO A 67 13.62 -0.29 14.87
N GLY A 68 14.49 -0.21 13.86
CA GLY A 68 15.87 0.27 14.02
C GLY A 68 15.99 1.80 14.18
N ARG A 69 14.92 2.53 13.85
CA ARG A 69 14.73 3.98 14.09
C ARG A 69 13.25 4.20 14.44
N PRO A 70 12.89 5.24 15.23
CA PRO A 70 11.49 5.60 15.40
C PRO A 70 10.89 5.79 14.01
N LEU A 71 9.81 5.06 13.73
CA LEU A 71 8.99 5.24 12.54
C LEU A 71 8.71 6.74 12.48
N ARG A 72 9.33 7.47 11.52
CA ARG A 72 8.87 8.83 11.23
C ARG A 72 7.38 8.67 10.97
N GLU A 73 6.57 9.32 11.81
CA GLU A 73 5.11 9.26 11.76
C GLU A 73 4.66 9.48 10.32
N VAL A 74 4.43 8.42 9.55
CA VAL A 74 3.83 8.53 8.22
C VAL A 74 2.37 8.86 8.50
N LYS A 75 2.07 10.16 8.66
CA LYS A 75 0.81 10.63 9.27
C LYS A 75 -0.43 10.30 8.45
N ALA A 76 -0.28 10.14 7.14
CA ALA A 76 -1.26 9.59 6.21
C ALA A 76 -0.72 9.75 4.78
N ALA A 77 -1.16 8.91 3.85
CA ALA A 77 -1.14 9.30 2.44
C ALA A 77 -2.16 10.43 2.24
N THR A 78 -1.72 11.68 2.13
CA THR A 78 -2.64 12.81 1.87
C THR A 78 -2.83 13.05 0.37
N TRP A 79 -4.01 13.57 0.03
CA TRP A 79 -4.63 13.70 -1.29
C TRP A 79 -3.93 14.64 -2.30
N HIS A 80 -2.69 15.06 -2.07
CA HIS A 80 -2.09 16.10 -2.91
C HIS A 80 -1.58 15.51 -4.25
N GLN A 81 -2.22 15.87 -5.36
CA GLN A 81 -1.82 15.59 -6.75
C GLN A 81 -1.84 14.10 -7.19
N LEU A 82 -2.90 13.37 -6.83
CA LEU A 82 -3.13 12.04 -7.39
C LEU A 82 -3.49 12.13 -8.88
N GLU A 83 -2.68 11.51 -9.74
CA GLU A 83 -2.98 11.35 -11.17
C GLU A 83 -3.01 9.87 -11.52
N VAL A 84 -4.19 9.36 -11.89
CA VAL A 84 -4.34 8.02 -12.48
C VAL A 84 -4.70 8.20 -13.95
N ASN A 85 -3.72 7.96 -14.83
CA ASN A 85 -3.93 8.02 -16.28
C ASN A 85 -3.94 6.60 -16.84
N GLY A 86 -5.05 6.20 -17.44
CA GLY A 86 -5.14 5.01 -18.29
C GLY A 86 -4.75 5.37 -19.72
N THR A 87 -3.66 4.81 -20.23
CA THR A 87 -3.26 4.97 -21.64
C THR A 87 -3.14 3.58 -22.27
N GLU A 88 -3.91 3.32 -23.33
CA GLU A 88 -3.86 2.13 -24.22
C GLU A 88 -3.16 0.89 -23.63
N GLY A 89 -3.85 0.22 -22.71
CA GLY A 89 -3.40 -1.04 -22.11
C GLY A 89 -2.48 -0.93 -20.90
N ASN A 90 -2.10 0.28 -20.49
CA ASN A 90 -1.26 0.54 -19.32
C ASN A 90 -1.93 1.52 -18.35
N TRP A 91 -1.82 1.23 -17.06
CA TRP A 91 -2.27 2.12 -15.99
C TRP A 91 -1.05 2.79 -15.35
N ARG A 92 -1.07 4.12 -15.25
CA ARG A 92 -0.06 4.89 -14.53
C ARG A 92 -0.73 5.69 -13.43
N ALA A 93 -0.38 5.37 -12.18
CA ALA A 93 -0.74 6.17 -11.03
C ALA A 93 0.48 6.97 -10.54
N ARG A 94 0.27 8.23 -10.18
CA ARG A 94 1.21 9.06 -9.42
C ARG A 94 0.52 9.49 -8.15
N ILE A 95 1.14 9.21 -7.01
CA ILE A 95 0.66 9.56 -5.67
C ILE A 95 1.79 10.34 -5.01
N TYR A 96 1.44 11.43 -4.33
CA TYR A 96 2.37 12.09 -3.43
C TYR A 96 2.03 11.64 -2.02
N LEU A 97 3.01 11.02 -1.36
CA LEU A 97 2.91 10.66 0.05
C LEU A 97 3.46 11.84 0.85
N ASP A 98 2.64 12.40 1.73
CA ASP A 98 3.07 13.40 2.70
C ASP A 98 3.67 12.66 3.91
N LEU A 99 4.90 13.03 4.29
CA LEU A 99 5.74 12.34 5.27
C LEU A 99 5.98 13.20 6.52
#